data_AF-A0A1G0ZHE8-F1
#
_entry.id   AF-A0A1G0ZHE8-F1
#
_cell.length_a   1.000
_cell.length_b   1.000
_cell.length_c   1.000
_cell.angle_alpha   90.00
_cell.angle_beta   90.00
_cell.angle_gamma   90.00
#
_symmetry.space_group_name_H-M   'P 1'
#
loop_
_entity.id
_entity.type
_entity.pdbx_description
1 polymer ?
#
loop_
_entity_poly.entity_id
_entity_poly.type
_entity_poly.pdbx_seq_one_letter_code
_entity_poly.pdbx_strand_id
1 'polypeptide(L)' 'MIFCYECHEELIHNPVFLPKDIEALNTLVRAKKLNEDHKTESREKIAGRIKLLHKIITAGLKQISEQASP' A
#
# COMPACT_ATOMS: atom_id res chain seq x y z
N MET A 1 8.89 8.74 16.18
CA MET A 1 7.60 8.17 16.59
C MET A 1 6.56 9.27 16.44
N ILE A 2 5.52 9.02 15.65
CA ILE A 2 4.42 9.98 15.42
C ILE A 2 3.23 9.46 16.24
N PHE A 3 2.62 10.32 17.03
CA PHE A 3 1.45 9.96 17.85
C PHE A 3 0.24 10.77 17.40
N CYS A 4 -0.95 10.20 17.52
CA CYS A 4 -2.19 10.94 17.32
C CYS A 4 -2.46 11.85 18.52
N TYR A 5 -2.79 13.12 18.28
CA TYR A 5 -3.06 14.06 19.38
C TYR A 5 -4.36 13.75 20.12
N GLU A 6 -5.35 13.16 19.45
CA GLU A 6 -6.66 12.86 20.05
C GLU A 6 -6.65 11.53 20.83
N CYS A 7 -6.30 10.41 20.20
CA CYS A 7 -6.31 9.09 20.85
C CYS A 7 -5.01 8.72 21.56
N HIS A 8 -3.95 9.53 21.42
CA HIS A 8 -2.60 9.26 21.99
C HIS A 8 -1.92 7.97 21.50
N GLU A 9 -2.48 7.29 20.50
CA GLU A 9 -1.90 6.08 19.92
C GLU A 9 -0.66 6.40 19.09
N GLU A 10 0.31 5.49 19.12
CA GLU A 10 1.45 5.54 18.19
C GLU A 10 0.97 5.20 16.77
N LEU A 11 1.21 6.11 15.84
CA LEU A 11 0.79 5.98 14.46
C LEU A 11 1.81 5.19 13.65
N ILE A 12 1.30 4.18 12.93
CA ILE A 12 2.06 3.49 11.89
C ILE A 12 2.18 4.42 10.69
N HIS A 13 3.27 5.18 10.61
CA HIS A 13 3.51 6.14 9.54
C HIS A 13 4.40 5.59 8.41
N ASN A 14 5.05 4.44 8.61
CA ASN A 14 5.83 3.75 7.60
C ASN A 14 5.54 2.24 7.70
N PRO A 15 4.66 1.70 6.86
CA PRO A 15 4.34 0.28 6.91
C PRO A 15 5.61 -0.54 6.70
N VAL A 16 5.85 -1.49 7.59
CA VAL A 16 6.95 -2.45 7.47
C VAL A 16 6.51 -3.53 6.49
N PHE A 17 7.01 -3.47 5.25
CA PHE A 17 6.78 -4.52 4.27
C PHE A 17 7.76 -5.68 4.50
N LEU A 18 7.22 -6.89 4.63
CA LEU A 18 8.03 -8.11 4.63
C LEU A 18 8.45 -8.45 3.19
N PRO A 19 9.50 -9.27 2.99
CA PRO A 19 9.94 -9.66 1.66
C PRO A 19 8.81 -10.21 0.77
N LYS A 20 7.95 -11.06 1.33
CA LYS A 20 6.76 -11.61 0.64
C LYS A 20 5.76 -10.54 0.19
N ASP A 21 5.62 -9.46 0.97
CA ASP A 21 4.69 -8.37 0.65
C ASP A 21 5.23 -7.58 -0.55
N ILE A 22 6.55 -7.36 -0.58
CA ILE A 22 7.24 -6.72 -1.71
C ILE A 22 7.10 -7.57 -2.98
N GLU A 23 7.28 -8.88 -2.90
CA GLU A 23 7.12 -9.80 -4.04
C GLU A 23 5.69 -9.79 -4.60
N ALA A 24 4.68 -9.88 -3.72
CA ALA A 24 3.28 -9.82 -4.10
C ALA A 24 2.93 -8.47 -4.75
N LEU A 25 3.38 -7.36 -4.14
CA LEU A 25 3.17 -6.02 -4.68
C LEU A 25 3.84 -5.85 -6.04
N ASN A 26 5.08 -6.32 -6.21
CA ASN A 26 5.80 -6.27 -7.48
C ASN A 26 5.06 -7.02 -8.60
N THR A 27 4.50 -8.19 -8.28
CA THR A 27 3.68 -8.96 -9.21
C THR A 27 2.47 -8.15 -9.69
N LEU A 28 1.77 -7.48 -8.79
CA LEU A 28 0.64 -6.61 -9.13
C LEU A 28 1.07 -5.37 -9.93
N VAL A 29 2.18 -4.74 -9.57
CA VAL A 29 2.74 -3.58 -10.29
C VAL A 29 3.03 -3.94 -11.75
N ARG A 30 3.65 -5.10 -12.01
CA ARG A 30 3.91 -5.59 -13.37
C ARG A 30 2.63 -5.94 -14.11
N ALA A 31 1.69 -6.65 -13.47
CA ALA A 31 0.39 -6.99 -14.07
C ALA A 31 -0.42 -5.75 -14.46
N LYS A 32 -0.25 -4.63 -13.75
CA LYS A 32 -0.88 -3.34 -14.05
C LYS A 32 -0.03 -2.42 -14.95
N LYS A 33 1.11 -2.89 -15.48
CA LYS A 33 2.04 -2.12 -16.32
C LYS A 33 2.55 -0.83 -15.66
N LEU A 34 2.67 -0.86 -14.34
CA LEU A 34 3.15 0.27 -13.53
C LEU A 34 4.64 0.18 -13.20
N ASN A 35 5.34 -0.87 -13.64
CA ASN A 35 6.79 -1.00 -13.48
C ASN A 35 7.56 -0.05 -14.42
N GLU A 36 8.74 0.36 -13.99
CA GLU A 36 9.72 1.09 -14.80
C GLU A 36 10.86 0.15 -15.15
N ASP A 37 11.27 0.13 -16.43
CA ASP A 37 12.44 -0.63 -16.88
C ASP A 37 13.70 0.24 -16.90
N HIS A 38 13.53 1.56 -16.83
CA HIS A 38 14.58 2.58 -16.75
C HIS A 38 14.08 3.76 -15.90
N LYS A 39 15.00 4.61 -15.44
CA LYS A 39 14.64 5.84 -14.72
C LYS A 39 13.85 6.76 -15.66
N THR A 40 12.72 7.27 -15.18
CA THR A 40 11.87 8.20 -15.93
C THR A 40 11.71 9.51 -15.18
N GLU A 41 11.62 10.63 -15.91
CA GLU A 41 11.26 11.94 -15.31
C GLU A 41 9.76 12.04 -15.00
N SER A 42 8.93 11.31 -15.74
CA SER A 42 7.48 11.23 -15.49
C SER A 42 7.18 10.58 -14.15
N ARG A 43 6.21 11.14 -13.44
CA ARG A 43 5.71 10.62 -12.15
C ARG A 43 4.41 9.81 -12.27
N GLU A 44 3.97 9.51 -13.48
CA GLU A 44 2.69 8.82 -13.72
C GLU A 44 2.67 7.40 -13.12
N LYS A 45 3.74 6.63 -13.33
CA LYS A 45 3.84 5.25 -12.84
C LYS A 45 3.87 5.19 -11.32
N ILE A 46 4.66 6.05 -10.66
CA ILE A 46 4.67 6.12 -9.20
C ILE A 46 3.31 6.58 -8.65
N ALA A 47 2.64 7.56 -9.27
CA ALA A 47 1.28 7.94 -8.90
C ALA A 47 0.30 6.76 -9.03
N GLY A 48 0.45 5.95 -10.09
CA GLY A 48 -0.30 4.71 -10.27
C GLY A 48 -0.03 3.67 -9.17
N ARG A 49 1.23 3.49 -8.77
CA ARG A 49 1.60 2.57 -7.66
C ARG A 49 0.99 3.03 -6.34
N ILE A 50 0.97 4.33 -6.06
CA ILE A 50 0.31 4.89 -4.87
C ILE A 50 -1.19 4.55 -4.88
N LYS A 51 -1.88 4.81 -5.99
CA LYS A 51 -3.30 4.44 -6.14
C LYS A 51 -3.55 2.94 -5.98
N LEU A 52 -2.66 2.10 -6.52
CA LEU A 52 -2.72 0.66 -6.36
C LEU A 52 -2.57 0.24 -4.89
N LEU A 53 -1.63 0.83 -4.16
CA LEU A 53 -1.43 0.54 -2.73
C LEU A 53 -2.66 0.90 -1.91
N HIS A 54 -3.28 2.06 -2.14
CA HIS A 54 -4.55 2.43 -1.49
C HIS A 54 -5.64 1.39 -1.76
N LYS A 55 -5.76 0.92 -3.01
CA LYS A 55 -6.75 -0.12 -3.36
C LYS A 55 -6.50 -1.43 -2.62
N ILE A 56 -5.24 -1.84 -2.47
CA ILE A 56 -4.86 -3.05 -1.71
C ILE A 56 -5.27 -2.90 -0.24
N ILE A 57 -4.94 -1.76 0.38
CA ILE A 57 -5.29 -1.47 1.78
C ILE A 57 -6.82 -1.50 1.95
N THR A 58 -7.58 -0.80 1.08
CA THR A 58 -9.05 -0.80 1.14
C THR A 58 -9.64 -2.21 0.98
N ALA A 59 -9.10 -3.02 0.07
CA ALA A 59 -9.58 -4.39 -0.11
C ALA A 59 -9.33 -5.25 1.13
N GLY A 60 -8.13 -5.15 1.74
CA GLY A 60 -7.81 -5.86 2.97
C GLY A 60 -8.67 -5.42 4.16
N LEU A 61 -8.85 -4.11 4.36
CA LEU A 61 -9.71 -3.57 5.41
C LEU A 61 -11.15 -4.06 5.26
N LYS A 62 -11.71 -3.98 4.05
CA LYS A 62 -13.07 -4.47 3.78
C LYS A 62 -13.22 -5.95 4.12
N GLN A 63 -12.29 -6.77 3.65
CA GLN A 63 -12.30 -8.21 3.92
C GLN A 63 -12.25 -8.52 5.42
N ILE A 64 -11.41 -7.81 6.18
CA ILE A 64 -11.28 -8.01 7.64
C ILE A 64 -12.53 -7.50 8.37
N SER A 65 -13.09 -6.35 7.99
CA SER A 65 -14.31 -5.81 8.61
C SER A 65 -15.53 -6.72 8.38
N GLU A 66 -15.64 -7.34 7.21
CA GLU A 66 -16.68 -8.34 6.92
C GLU A 66 -16.53 -9.59 7.81
N GLN A 67 -15.29 -9.98 8.14
CA GLN A 67 -15.02 -11.10 9.05
C GLN A 67 -15.21 -10.75 10.53
N ALA A 68 -15.08 -9.47 10.89
CA ALA A 68 -15.23 -8.97 12.25
C ALA A 68 -16.68 -8.60 12.60
N SER A 69 -17.59 -8.63 11.62
CA SER A 69 -19.03 -8.45 11.85
C SER A 69 -19.60 -9.77 12.44
N PRO A 70 -20.25 -9.73 13.61
CA PRO A 70 -20.77 -10.93 14.28
C PRO A 70 -21.84 -11.66 13.47
#